data_AF-V5WIQ2-F1
#
_entry.id   AF-V5WIQ2-F1
#
_cell.length_a   1.000
_cell.length_b   1.000
_cell.length_c   1.000
_cell.angle_alpha   90.00
_cell.angle_beta   90.00
_cell.angle_gamma   90.00
#
_symmetry.space_group_name_H-M   'P 1'
#
loop_
_entity.id
_entity.type
_entity.pdbx_description
1 polymer ?
#
loop_
_entity_poly.entity_id
_entity_poly.type
_entity_poly.pdbx_seq_one_letter_code
_entity_poly.pdbx_strand_id
1 'polypeptide(L)'
;MSEDNQIASHSQRRRPHGLQDIIRNRRRLKHRPGDNSLLNYILFDYWKIRKFAASTGLIVSLPLFRLRIAAKPAQNMEQSIIQQLTIPLTARLGVILDSAWKYVNKYDYNLIVLLQNLCRETEKIRFLNMNTASRHSLEGLKHLEPHLLVYYHSPQLVRKTLDVLSYLHDRMEEVKFSQRETRALVEQLIMFNRIHPSLSQLVLAANMVSSRRYLSMKDLINPLDEPLVSEWEFDVDEVRSAAIKSYIDGLDKSLASVYAGYRSMYRMRYFLPRLDPQTPDLSQLQRFITGIIGPERKGRYSDTYSNIPSYVLDFSNLFQQNFEALLCRDVITSESRKRRIFSELVFSDFFSRLRYNIDQLERIRTQVPFFQILRYMELTNSRRRISSYVEPAGSNETQLLNLIAENLNIFSGMKDRLFSIIHVFADLRGPVQNQAEDGNPDSPGAVTGGENTGAGPNASDIDGNGLAESLEDSAEDVRGQATGNREALRHRQELIRDDNWTGGKTVQEALRSALVLINLYLYEMQEGSVLAELEEESNLRKKIQDLLTMSYRISTPEQITRLKQKYPLDDGAEQNG
;
A
#
# COMPACT_ATOMS: atom_id res chain seq x y z
N MET A 1 -27.80 -8.45 14.50
CA MET A 1 -27.08 -8.64 15.79
C MET A 1 -27.57 -9.95 16.38
N SER A 2 -26.82 -11.03 16.56
CA SER A 2 -25.39 -11.31 16.38
C SER A 2 -25.18 -12.84 16.52
N GLU A 3 -25.10 -13.57 15.41
CA GLU A 3 -24.49 -14.91 15.36
C GLU A 3 -23.02 -14.83 14.89
N ASP A 4 -22.65 -13.76 14.16
CA ASP A 4 -21.27 -13.53 13.71
C ASP A 4 -20.27 -13.20 14.83
N ASN A 5 -20.73 -12.84 16.03
CA ASN A 5 -19.86 -12.58 17.18
C ASN A 5 -19.47 -13.84 17.97
N GLN A 6 -20.09 -15.01 17.71
CA GLN A 6 -19.72 -16.25 18.40
C GLN A 6 -18.61 -17.03 17.69
N ILE A 7 -18.37 -16.80 16.40
CA ILE A 7 -17.25 -17.45 15.67
C ILE A 7 -15.91 -16.76 15.98
N ALA A 8 -15.92 -15.49 16.38
CA ALA A 8 -14.71 -14.74 16.73
C ALA A 8 -14.13 -15.07 18.12
N SER A 9 -14.85 -15.78 18.99
CA SER A 9 -14.42 -16.02 20.39
C SER A 9 -13.71 -17.36 20.63
N HIS A 10 -13.56 -18.21 19.61
CA HIS A 10 -12.84 -19.50 19.72
C HIS A 10 -11.53 -19.59 18.92
N SER A 11 -11.14 -18.53 18.21
CA SER A 11 -9.75 -18.34 17.76
C SER A 11 -8.91 -17.79 18.91
N GLN A 12 -8.83 -18.56 20.02
CA GLN A 12 -7.75 -18.37 20.98
C GLN A 12 -6.45 -18.28 20.19
N ARG A 13 -5.74 -17.16 20.35
CA ARG A 13 -4.46 -16.82 19.72
C ARG A 13 -3.43 -17.93 19.95
N ARG A 14 -3.55 -19.05 19.24
CA ARG A 14 -2.51 -20.07 19.18
C ARG A 14 -1.29 -19.36 18.63
N ARG A 15 -0.17 -19.46 19.35
CA ARG A 15 1.09 -18.88 18.90
C ARG A 15 1.32 -19.33 17.45
N PRO A 16 1.72 -18.43 16.55
CA PRO A 16 2.01 -18.82 15.18
C PRO A 16 3.03 -19.96 15.21
N HIS A 17 2.70 -21.09 14.58
CA HIS A 17 3.62 -22.22 14.48
C HIS A 17 4.79 -21.82 13.58
N GLY A 18 5.98 -21.71 14.17
CA GLY A 18 7.19 -21.40 13.40
C GLY A 18 7.55 -22.53 12.44
N LEU A 19 8.44 -22.27 11.49
CA LEU A 19 8.84 -23.27 10.49
C LEU A 19 9.36 -24.57 11.12
N GLN A 20 10.06 -24.49 12.26
CA GLN A 20 10.55 -25.66 12.99
C GLN A 20 9.42 -26.54 13.54
N ASP A 21 8.32 -25.92 13.99
CA ASP A 21 7.14 -26.65 14.46
C ASP A 21 6.47 -27.36 13.28
N ILE A 22 6.31 -26.67 12.15
CA ILE A 22 5.78 -27.28 10.92
C ILE A 22 6.62 -28.48 10.47
N ILE A 23 7.95 -28.37 10.48
CA ILE A 23 8.86 -29.49 10.17
C ILE A 23 8.68 -30.63 11.17
N ARG A 24 8.53 -30.33 12.47
CA ARG A 24 8.28 -31.33 13.51
C ARG A 24 6.94 -32.03 13.29
N ASN A 25 5.89 -31.29 12.94
CA ASN A 25 4.55 -31.82 12.68
C ASN A 25 4.56 -32.74 11.46
N ARG A 26 5.22 -32.33 10.36
CA ARG A 26 5.44 -33.19 9.18
C ARG A 26 6.15 -34.50 9.53
N ARG A 27 7.12 -34.48 10.44
CA ARG A 27 7.82 -35.69 10.91
C ARG A 27 6.93 -36.57 11.81
N ARG A 28 6.11 -35.95 12.65
CA ARG A 28 5.14 -36.64 13.52
C ARG A 28 3.97 -37.26 12.76
N LEU A 29 3.68 -36.75 11.55
CA LEU A 29 2.67 -37.30 10.66
C LEU A 29 2.98 -38.76 10.29
N LYS A 30 4.26 -39.14 10.26
CA LYS A 30 4.64 -40.53 9.99
C LYS A 30 4.36 -41.42 11.21
N HIS A 31 3.42 -42.34 11.07
CA HIS A 31 3.33 -43.49 11.95
C HIS A 31 4.44 -44.49 11.61
N ARG A 32 5.18 -44.96 12.63
CA ARG A 32 6.19 -46.00 12.46
C ARG A 32 5.56 -47.35 12.82
N PRO A 33 5.20 -48.19 11.84
CA PRO A 33 4.64 -49.50 12.13
C PRO A 33 5.69 -50.32 12.90
N GLY A 34 5.27 -50.93 14.02
CA GLY A 34 6.12 -51.87 14.76
C GLY A 34 6.44 -53.10 13.92
N ASP A 35 7.60 -53.71 14.19
CA ASP A 35 8.02 -54.95 13.54
C ASP A 35 7.05 -56.09 13.90
N ASN A 36 6.57 -56.83 12.90
CA ASN A 36 5.72 -57.98 13.15
C ASN A 36 6.56 -59.22 13.50
N SER A 37 6.05 -60.07 14.40
CA SER A 37 6.71 -61.34 14.70
C SER A 37 6.78 -62.20 13.44
N LEU A 38 7.82 -63.04 13.32
CA LEU A 38 8.02 -63.86 12.12
C LEU A 38 6.80 -64.75 11.83
N LEU A 39 6.19 -65.32 12.87
CA LEU A 39 5.01 -66.18 12.74
C LEU A 39 3.78 -65.39 12.27
N ASN A 40 3.49 -64.24 12.87
CA ASN A 40 2.38 -63.39 12.44
C ASN A 40 2.55 -62.92 11.00
N TYR A 41 3.77 -62.54 10.64
CA TYR A 41 4.10 -62.17 9.29
C TYR A 41 3.82 -63.31 8.29
N ILE A 42 4.32 -64.52 8.54
CA ILE A 42 4.14 -65.67 7.63
C ILE A 42 2.65 -66.03 7.51
N LEU A 43 1.92 -66.08 8.62
CA LEU A 43 0.53 -66.54 8.64
C LEU A 43 -0.45 -65.51 8.06
N PHE A 44 -0.29 -64.22 8.36
CA PHE A 44 -1.32 -63.21 8.07
C PHE A 44 -0.94 -62.17 7.03
N ASP A 45 0.33 -61.73 7.00
CA ASP A 45 0.77 -60.61 6.17
C ASP A 45 1.44 -61.04 4.87
N TYR A 46 2.19 -62.14 4.88
CA TYR A 46 3.00 -62.60 3.75
C TYR A 46 2.17 -62.74 2.47
N TRP A 47 1.00 -63.36 2.57
CA TRP A 47 0.10 -63.54 1.42
C TRP A 47 -0.46 -62.22 0.89
N LYS A 48 -0.76 -61.26 1.77
CA LYS A 48 -1.24 -59.93 1.37
C LYS A 48 -0.12 -59.13 0.70
N ILE A 49 1.09 -59.17 1.25
CA ILE A 49 2.27 -58.55 0.65
C ILE A 49 2.59 -59.22 -0.68
N ARG A 50 2.45 -60.53 -0.81
CA ARG A 50 2.64 -61.24 -2.10
C ARG A 50 1.61 -60.82 -3.15
N LYS A 51 0.35 -60.58 -2.76
CA LYS A 51 -0.67 -60.02 -3.66
C LYS A 51 -0.29 -58.60 -4.12
N PHE A 52 0.16 -57.75 -3.19
CA PHE A 52 0.67 -56.42 -3.51
C PHE A 52 1.92 -56.47 -4.41
N ALA A 53 2.81 -57.42 -4.15
CA ALA A 53 4.01 -57.67 -4.95
C ALA A 53 3.66 -58.08 -6.38
N ALA A 54 2.64 -58.93 -6.56
CA ALA A 54 2.16 -59.36 -7.87
C ALA A 54 1.52 -58.21 -8.65
N SER A 55 0.78 -57.31 -7.99
CA SER A 55 0.13 -56.18 -8.67
C SER A 55 1.08 -55.03 -9.01
N THR A 56 2.08 -54.76 -8.16
CA THR A 56 3.00 -53.63 -8.35
C THR A 56 4.33 -54.01 -8.96
N GLY A 57 4.72 -55.29 -8.87
CA GLY A 57 6.04 -55.78 -9.25
C GLY A 57 7.17 -55.31 -8.31
N LEU A 58 6.91 -54.45 -7.32
CA LEU A 58 7.93 -53.76 -6.52
C LEU A 58 8.64 -54.65 -5.52
N ILE A 59 8.01 -55.73 -5.06
CA ILE A 59 8.56 -56.62 -4.04
C ILE A 59 8.84 -57.98 -4.67
N VAL A 60 9.99 -58.57 -4.36
CA VAL A 60 10.30 -59.96 -4.70
C VAL A 60 10.38 -60.78 -3.41
N SER A 61 9.64 -61.88 -3.37
CA SER A 61 9.79 -62.90 -2.33
C SER A 61 11.01 -63.75 -2.63
N LEU A 62 11.96 -63.79 -1.71
CA LEU A 62 13.11 -64.68 -1.69
C LEU A 62 12.78 -65.97 -0.90
N PRO A 63 13.60 -67.03 -1.03
CA PRO A 63 13.51 -68.20 -0.17
C PRO A 63 13.50 -67.81 1.32
N LEU A 64 12.86 -68.64 2.15
CA LEU A 64 12.71 -68.42 3.60
C LEU A 64 11.91 -67.15 3.97
N PHE A 65 10.88 -66.83 3.19
CA PHE A 65 9.96 -65.71 3.44
C PHE A 65 10.63 -64.33 3.55
N ARG A 66 11.85 -64.17 2.98
CA ARG A 66 12.54 -62.88 2.95
C ARG A 66 11.96 -62.02 1.82
N LEU A 67 11.84 -60.71 2.06
CA LEU A 67 11.35 -59.76 1.07
C LEU A 67 12.48 -58.81 0.67
N ARG A 68 12.49 -58.42 -0.60
CA ARG A 68 13.35 -57.36 -1.12
C ARG A 68 12.58 -56.51 -2.12
N ILE A 69 13.05 -55.28 -2.35
CA ILE A 69 12.57 -54.49 -3.49
C ILE A 69 13.14 -55.08 -4.79
N ALA A 70 12.33 -55.13 -5.84
CA ALA A 70 12.69 -55.67 -7.15
C ALA A 70 13.60 -54.69 -7.92
N ALA A 71 14.64 -55.21 -8.60
CA ALA A 71 15.55 -54.37 -9.40
C ALA A 71 14.96 -53.89 -10.73
N LYS A 72 14.14 -54.70 -11.41
CA LYS A 72 13.58 -54.36 -12.73
C LYS A 72 12.60 -53.16 -12.69
N PRO A 73 11.64 -53.07 -11.75
CA PRO A 73 10.82 -51.87 -11.61
C PRO A 73 11.63 -50.66 -11.17
N ALA A 74 12.75 -50.84 -10.48
CA ALA A 74 13.64 -49.75 -10.09
C ALA A 74 14.18 -48.99 -11.31
N GLN A 75 14.53 -49.69 -12.40
CA GLN A 75 14.91 -49.07 -13.68
C GLN A 75 13.75 -48.28 -14.29
N ASN A 76 12.56 -48.87 -14.32
CA ASN A 76 11.37 -48.22 -14.85
C ASN A 76 10.99 -46.97 -14.04
N MET A 77 11.14 -47.01 -12.71
CA MET A 77 10.91 -45.86 -11.82
C MET A 77 11.94 -44.76 -11.99
N GLU A 78 13.23 -45.11 -12.16
CA GLU A 78 14.26 -44.13 -12.48
C GLU A 78 13.90 -43.38 -13.77
N GLN A 79 13.47 -44.11 -14.81
CA GLN A 79 13.08 -43.48 -16.07
C GLN A 79 11.76 -42.70 -15.96
N SER A 80 10.70 -43.30 -15.39
CA SER A 80 9.36 -42.72 -15.42
C SER A 80 9.12 -41.68 -14.34
N ILE A 81 9.71 -41.82 -13.15
CA ILE A 81 9.52 -40.87 -12.05
C ILE A 81 10.67 -39.87 -12.03
N ILE A 82 11.92 -40.34 -12.05
CA ILE A 82 13.05 -39.39 -11.92
C ILE A 82 13.21 -38.57 -13.19
N GLN A 83 13.49 -39.23 -14.32
CA GLN A 83 13.83 -38.54 -15.57
C GLN A 83 12.64 -37.83 -16.22
N GLN A 84 11.44 -38.43 -16.21
CA GLN A 84 10.28 -37.86 -16.88
C GLN A 84 9.44 -36.90 -16.02
N LEU A 85 9.43 -37.06 -14.69
CA LEU A 85 8.60 -36.22 -13.82
C LEU A 85 9.43 -35.24 -12.99
N THR A 86 10.29 -35.78 -12.11
CA THR A 86 10.89 -34.95 -11.04
C THR A 86 11.92 -33.98 -11.60
N ILE A 87 12.83 -34.41 -12.48
CA ILE A 87 13.86 -33.52 -13.05
C ILE A 87 13.23 -32.34 -13.81
N PRO A 88 12.30 -32.56 -14.77
CA PRO A 88 11.63 -31.46 -15.46
C PRO A 88 10.84 -30.57 -14.50
N LEU A 89 10.16 -31.17 -13.52
CA LEU A 89 9.34 -30.42 -12.57
C LEU A 89 10.21 -29.59 -11.61
N THR A 90 11.32 -30.12 -11.09
CA THR A 90 12.25 -29.40 -10.23
C THR A 90 12.84 -28.18 -10.94
N ALA A 91 13.23 -28.33 -12.20
CA ALA A 91 13.73 -27.22 -13.02
C ALA A 91 12.66 -26.12 -13.19
N ARG A 92 11.43 -26.52 -13.53
CA ARG A 92 10.29 -25.60 -13.68
C ARG A 92 9.95 -24.88 -12.37
N LEU A 93 9.89 -25.62 -11.26
CA LEU A 93 9.60 -25.08 -9.93
C LEU A 93 10.71 -24.17 -9.43
N GLY A 94 11.97 -24.43 -9.80
CA GLY A 94 13.10 -23.55 -9.50
C GLY A 94 12.87 -22.14 -10.04
N VAL A 95 12.56 -22.03 -11.33
CA VAL A 95 12.25 -20.74 -12.00
C VAL A 95 11.05 -20.06 -11.35
N ILE A 96 9.99 -20.80 -11.02
CA ILE A 96 8.81 -20.24 -10.35
C ILE A 96 9.18 -19.69 -8.96
N LEU A 97 9.89 -20.47 -8.15
CA LEU A 97 10.17 -20.14 -6.75
C LEU A 97 11.09 -18.92 -6.56
N ASP A 98 11.85 -18.55 -7.59
CA ASP A 98 12.72 -17.37 -7.54
C ASP A 98 11.94 -16.05 -7.48
N SER A 99 10.74 -15.99 -8.07
CA SER A 99 9.89 -14.79 -8.11
C SER A 99 8.48 -14.98 -7.55
N ALA A 100 8.00 -16.22 -7.33
CA ALA A 100 6.62 -16.49 -6.91
C ALA A 100 6.20 -15.76 -5.63
N TRP A 101 7.11 -15.57 -4.68
CA TRP A 101 6.84 -14.89 -3.41
C TRP A 101 6.35 -13.45 -3.57
N LYS A 102 6.57 -12.82 -4.74
CA LYS A 102 6.02 -11.49 -5.06
C LYS A 102 4.51 -11.53 -5.32
N TYR A 103 4.00 -12.65 -5.84
CA TYR A 103 2.64 -12.78 -6.35
C TYR A 103 1.70 -13.50 -5.40
N VAL A 104 2.20 -14.43 -4.58
CA VAL A 104 1.38 -15.27 -3.70
C VAL A 104 1.72 -15.06 -2.23
N ASN A 105 0.79 -15.44 -1.34
CA ASN A 105 1.03 -15.42 0.10
C ASN A 105 2.02 -16.53 0.52
N LYS A 106 2.45 -16.50 1.78
CA LYS A 106 3.45 -17.45 2.33
C LYS A 106 2.97 -18.89 2.28
N TYR A 107 1.70 -19.14 2.59
CA TYR A 107 1.11 -20.48 2.55
C TYR A 107 1.18 -21.08 1.15
N ASP A 108 0.70 -20.32 0.15
CA ASP A 108 0.68 -20.71 -1.25
C ASP A 108 2.10 -20.93 -1.78
N TYR A 109 3.05 -20.06 -1.43
CA TYR A 109 4.46 -20.24 -1.75
C TYR A 109 5.02 -21.53 -1.15
N ASN A 110 4.74 -21.79 0.13
CA ASN A 110 5.25 -22.95 0.85
C ASN A 110 4.67 -24.28 0.34
N LEU A 111 3.51 -24.27 -0.31
CA LEU A 111 3.00 -25.44 -1.04
C LEU A 111 3.89 -25.78 -2.25
N ILE A 112 4.36 -24.76 -2.98
CA ILE A 112 5.26 -24.95 -4.11
C ILE A 112 6.63 -25.43 -3.62
N VAL A 113 7.12 -24.90 -2.50
CA VAL A 113 8.35 -25.39 -1.84
C VAL A 113 8.20 -26.85 -1.41
N LEU A 114 7.06 -27.22 -0.81
CA LEU A 114 6.79 -28.60 -0.40
C LEU A 114 6.86 -29.55 -1.60
N LEU A 115 6.28 -29.16 -2.73
CA LEU A 115 6.36 -29.91 -3.98
C LEU A 115 7.80 -29.99 -4.51
N GLN A 116 8.55 -28.90 -4.51
CA GLN A 116 9.94 -28.91 -4.95
C GLN A 116 10.80 -29.83 -4.07
N ASN A 117 10.60 -29.79 -2.75
CA ASN A 117 11.31 -30.66 -1.82
C ASN A 117 10.95 -32.14 -2.04
N LEU A 118 9.67 -32.44 -2.34
CA LEU A 118 9.27 -33.79 -2.75
C LEU A 118 10.04 -34.25 -4.01
N CYS A 119 10.14 -33.41 -5.04
CA CYS A 119 10.88 -33.74 -6.25
C CYS A 119 12.38 -33.92 -5.97
N ARG A 120 13.01 -33.00 -5.23
CA ARG A 120 14.43 -33.06 -4.87
C ARG A 120 14.79 -34.29 -4.04
N GLU A 121 13.98 -34.63 -3.04
CA GLU A 121 14.19 -35.85 -2.25
C GLU A 121 13.98 -37.11 -3.09
N THR A 122 13.09 -37.05 -4.09
CA THR A 122 12.91 -38.17 -5.03
C THR A 122 14.13 -38.35 -5.94
N GLU A 123 14.69 -37.25 -6.47
CA GLU A 123 15.89 -37.26 -7.34
C GLU A 123 17.13 -37.82 -6.64
N LYS A 124 17.24 -37.64 -5.33
CA LYS A 124 18.34 -38.20 -4.53
C LYS A 124 18.28 -39.74 -4.44
N ILE A 125 17.12 -40.35 -4.69
CA ILE A 125 16.98 -41.80 -4.62
C ILE A 125 17.58 -42.40 -5.89
N ARG A 126 18.71 -43.10 -5.75
CA ARG A 126 19.29 -43.90 -6.83
C ARG A 126 18.60 -45.26 -6.86
N PHE A 127 17.51 -45.41 -7.62
CA PHE A 127 16.74 -46.66 -7.65
C PHE A 127 17.59 -47.84 -8.14
N LEU A 128 18.48 -47.60 -9.09
CA LEU A 128 19.40 -48.60 -9.63
C LEU A 128 20.36 -49.18 -8.57
N ASN A 129 20.73 -48.38 -7.58
CA ASN A 129 21.75 -48.71 -6.58
C ASN A 129 21.16 -48.97 -5.20
N MET A 130 19.83 -49.03 -5.06
CA MET A 130 19.20 -49.40 -3.79
C MET A 130 19.63 -50.83 -3.46
N ASN A 131 20.59 -50.99 -2.55
CA ASN A 131 20.94 -52.29 -2.00
C ASN A 131 19.82 -52.70 -1.04
N THR A 132 18.86 -53.44 -1.60
CA THR A 132 17.60 -53.83 -0.96
C THR A 132 17.78 -54.77 0.24
N ALA A 133 18.98 -55.32 0.45
CA ALA A 133 19.34 -56.07 1.65
C ALA A 133 19.83 -55.17 2.79
N SER A 134 20.30 -53.96 2.49
CA SER A 134 20.84 -53.02 3.48
C SER A 134 19.75 -52.09 4.02
N ARG A 135 19.64 -51.98 5.36
CA ARG A 135 18.74 -51.03 6.02
C ARG A 135 19.04 -49.57 5.63
N HIS A 136 20.29 -49.26 5.31
CA HIS A 136 20.73 -47.91 4.93
C HIS A 136 20.18 -47.46 3.58
N SER A 137 20.02 -48.36 2.60
CA SER A 137 19.44 -47.98 1.29
C SER A 137 17.96 -47.57 1.38
N LEU A 138 17.25 -48.01 2.43
CA LEU A 138 15.87 -47.61 2.71
C LEU A 138 15.79 -46.26 3.45
N GLU A 139 16.91 -45.69 3.90
CA GLU A 139 16.92 -44.41 4.62
C GLU A 139 16.65 -43.22 3.73
N GLY A 140 17.08 -43.24 2.46
CA GLY A 140 16.74 -42.20 1.49
C GLY A 140 15.22 -42.00 1.35
N LEU A 141 14.46 -43.09 1.39
CA LEU A 141 12.99 -43.04 1.36
C LEU A 141 12.39 -42.42 2.63
N LYS A 142 13.08 -42.46 3.77
CA LYS A 142 12.60 -41.83 5.02
C LYS A 142 12.57 -40.31 4.93
N HIS A 143 13.42 -39.71 4.08
CA HIS A 143 13.43 -38.26 3.86
C HIS A 143 12.31 -37.81 2.92
N LEU A 144 11.91 -38.67 1.98
CA LEU A 144 10.81 -38.42 1.06
C LEU A 144 9.43 -38.45 1.75
N GLU A 145 9.23 -39.40 2.67
CA GLU A 145 7.94 -39.69 3.30
C GLU A 145 7.23 -38.47 3.91
N PRO A 146 7.87 -37.61 4.72
CA PRO A 146 7.19 -36.47 5.33
C PRO A 146 6.60 -35.51 4.30
N HIS A 147 7.15 -35.44 3.09
CA HIS A 147 6.63 -34.58 2.03
C HIS A 147 5.44 -35.23 1.31
N LEU A 148 5.57 -36.52 0.97
CA LEU A 148 4.52 -37.26 0.27
C LEU A 148 3.27 -37.45 1.16
N LEU A 149 3.48 -37.75 2.45
CA LEU A 149 2.40 -38.03 3.39
C LEU A 149 1.54 -36.80 3.66
N VAL A 150 2.06 -35.58 3.54
CA VAL A 150 1.26 -34.34 3.67
C VAL A 150 0.17 -34.29 2.61
N TYR A 151 0.49 -34.59 1.35
CA TYR A 151 -0.49 -34.62 0.26
C TYR A 151 -1.50 -35.76 0.40
N TYR A 152 -1.08 -36.91 0.98
CA TYR A 152 -2.01 -38.01 1.25
C TYR A 152 -2.96 -37.68 2.42
N HIS A 153 -2.44 -37.08 3.48
CA HIS A 153 -3.22 -36.69 4.65
C HIS A 153 -4.27 -35.62 4.30
N SER A 154 -3.92 -34.67 3.44
CA SER A 154 -4.81 -33.59 3.01
C SER A 154 -4.90 -33.50 1.49
N PRO A 155 -5.75 -34.31 0.83
CA PRO A 155 -5.87 -34.32 -0.64
C PRO A 155 -6.26 -32.97 -1.27
N GLN A 156 -6.90 -32.10 -0.50
CA GLN A 156 -7.25 -30.74 -0.92
C GLN A 156 -6.00 -29.89 -1.25
N LEU A 157 -4.86 -30.18 -0.61
CA LEU A 157 -3.59 -29.48 -0.88
C LEU A 157 -3.09 -29.72 -2.30
N VAL A 158 -3.41 -30.86 -2.92
CA VAL A 158 -3.05 -31.14 -4.32
C VAL A 158 -3.75 -30.16 -5.24
N ARG A 159 -5.08 -29.98 -5.05
CA ARG A 159 -5.87 -29.02 -5.83
C ARG A 159 -5.36 -27.61 -5.63
N LYS A 160 -5.17 -27.20 -4.38
CA LYS A 160 -4.65 -25.87 -4.04
C LYS A 160 -3.27 -25.61 -4.66
N THR A 161 -2.36 -26.60 -4.65
CA THR A 161 -1.03 -26.48 -5.28
C THR A 161 -1.16 -26.25 -6.79
N LEU A 162 -2.06 -26.98 -7.46
CA LEU A 162 -2.32 -26.81 -8.90
C LEU A 162 -2.95 -25.45 -9.23
N ASP A 163 -3.85 -24.96 -8.36
CA ASP A 163 -4.48 -23.64 -8.52
C ASP A 163 -3.43 -22.53 -8.37
N VAL A 164 -2.54 -22.64 -7.38
CA VAL A 164 -1.43 -21.69 -7.19
C VAL A 164 -0.48 -21.70 -8.38
N LEU A 165 -0.09 -22.87 -8.88
CA LEU A 165 0.75 -22.99 -10.08
C LEU A 165 0.08 -22.37 -11.32
N SER A 166 -1.23 -22.56 -11.46
CA SER A 166 -2.02 -21.98 -12.55
C SER A 166 -2.02 -20.46 -12.47
N TYR A 167 -2.32 -19.92 -11.29
CA TYR A 167 -2.27 -18.48 -11.03
C TYR A 167 -0.89 -17.87 -11.29
N LEU A 168 0.20 -18.55 -10.89
CA LEU A 168 1.56 -18.09 -11.12
C LEU A 168 1.94 -18.11 -12.61
N HIS A 169 1.50 -19.12 -13.36
CA HIS A 169 1.68 -19.17 -14.81
C HIS A 169 1.05 -17.97 -15.52
N ASP A 170 -0.13 -17.53 -15.08
CA ASP A 170 -0.83 -16.39 -15.69
C ASP A 170 -0.22 -15.03 -15.31
N ARG A 171 0.55 -14.96 -14.22
CA ARG A 171 1.07 -13.71 -13.65
C ARG A 171 2.56 -13.48 -13.86
N MET A 172 3.34 -14.53 -14.10
CA MET A 172 4.79 -14.46 -14.24
C MET A 172 5.19 -14.58 -15.71
N GLU A 173 5.68 -13.49 -16.29
CA GLU A 173 6.14 -13.45 -17.68
C GLU A 173 7.38 -14.34 -17.91
N GLU A 174 8.17 -14.59 -16.87
CA GLU A 174 9.38 -15.42 -16.95
C GLU A 174 9.06 -16.91 -17.14
N VAL A 175 7.83 -17.34 -16.86
CA VAL A 175 7.40 -18.74 -16.91
C VAL A 175 7.00 -19.11 -18.34
N LYS A 176 7.98 -19.59 -19.11
CA LYS A 176 7.81 -19.92 -20.55
C LYS A 176 7.28 -21.33 -20.84
N PHE A 177 7.22 -22.20 -19.84
CA PHE A 177 6.81 -23.59 -20.04
C PHE A 177 5.28 -23.75 -20.01
N SER A 178 4.78 -24.85 -20.59
CA SER A 178 3.34 -25.10 -20.68
C SER A 178 2.73 -25.41 -19.32
N GLN A 179 1.72 -24.62 -18.92
CA GLN A 179 0.91 -24.85 -17.71
C GLN A 179 0.27 -26.25 -17.72
N ARG A 180 -0.28 -26.67 -18.87
CA ARG A 180 -0.93 -27.98 -19.02
C ARG A 180 0.04 -29.12 -18.76
N GLU A 181 1.27 -29.00 -19.25
CA GLU A 181 2.32 -29.99 -18.99
C GLU A 181 2.72 -30.00 -17.52
N THR A 182 2.97 -28.83 -16.91
CA THR A 182 3.34 -28.75 -15.49
C THR A 182 2.26 -29.39 -14.61
N ARG A 183 0.99 -29.08 -14.88
CA ARG A 183 -0.14 -29.72 -14.21
C ARG A 183 -0.15 -31.24 -14.39
N ALA A 184 0.06 -31.72 -15.61
CA ALA A 184 0.11 -33.16 -15.88
C ALA A 184 1.24 -33.85 -15.09
N LEU A 185 2.42 -33.24 -15.02
CA LEU A 185 3.56 -33.76 -14.23
C LEU A 185 3.23 -33.83 -12.74
N VAL A 186 2.65 -32.77 -12.17
CA VAL A 186 2.27 -32.73 -10.74
C VAL A 186 1.19 -33.76 -10.43
N GLU A 187 0.15 -33.84 -11.26
CA GLU A 187 -0.90 -34.84 -11.09
C GLU A 187 -0.35 -36.26 -11.22
N GLN A 188 0.58 -36.52 -12.14
CA GLN A 188 1.23 -37.83 -12.30
C GLN A 188 2.13 -38.21 -11.12
N LEU A 189 2.86 -37.24 -10.57
CA LEU A 189 3.76 -37.46 -9.43
C LEU A 189 3.00 -37.75 -8.13
N ILE A 190 1.93 -36.98 -7.86
CA ILE A 190 1.20 -37.03 -6.59
C ILE A 190 0.00 -37.99 -6.65
N MET A 191 -0.70 -38.11 -7.78
CA MET A 191 -1.89 -38.97 -7.84
C MET A 191 -1.53 -40.45 -7.92
N PHE A 192 -1.99 -41.17 -6.90
CA PHE A 192 -1.56 -42.53 -6.55
C PHE A 192 -1.83 -43.63 -7.59
N ASN A 193 -2.71 -43.38 -8.58
CA ASN A 193 -3.22 -44.38 -9.51
C ASN A 193 -2.85 -44.14 -10.98
N ARG A 194 -2.06 -43.10 -11.30
CA ARG A 194 -1.79 -42.73 -12.71
C ARG A 194 -0.56 -43.40 -13.31
N ILE A 195 0.41 -43.77 -12.48
CA ILE A 195 1.66 -44.41 -12.89
C ILE A 195 1.85 -45.68 -12.08
N HIS A 196 2.25 -46.76 -12.73
CA HIS A 196 2.58 -48.02 -12.07
C HIS A 196 4.02 -48.45 -12.41
N PRO A 197 4.88 -48.67 -11.39
CA PRO A 197 4.65 -48.40 -9.97
C PRO A 197 4.67 -46.89 -9.62
N SER A 198 3.83 -46.46 -8.68
CA SER A 198 3.80 -45.06 -8.19
C SER A 198 4.74 -44.83 -7.01
N LEU A 199 5.05 -43.56 -6.74
CA LEU A 199 5.91 -43.16 -5.61
C LEU A 199 5.35 -43.60 -4.25
N SER A 200 4.03 -43.55 -4.07
CA SER A 200 3.38 -44.06 -2.85
C SER A 200 3.48 -45.58 -2.72
N GLN A 201 3.36 -46.32 -3.83
CA GLN A 201 3.52 -47.76 -3.82
C GLN A 201 4.93 -48.17 -3.42
N LEU A 202 5.95 -47.40 -3.83
CA LEU A 202 7.31 -47.63 -3.40
C LEU A 202 7.51 -47.33 -1.91
N VAL A 203 6.98 -46.22 -1.40
CA VAL A 203 7.03 -45.90 0.03
C VAL A 203 6.35 -47.01 0.84
N LEU A 204 5.19 -47.51 0.39
CA LEU A 204 4.53 -48.66 1.00
C LEU A 204 5.40 -49.91 0.94
N ALA A 205 5.97 -50.24 -0.22
CA ALA A 205 6.80 -51.41 -0.40
C ALA A 205 8.00 -51.40 0.55
N ALA A 206 8.67 -50.25 0.67
CA ALA A 206 9.79 -50.07 1.59
C ALA A 206 9.36 -50.28 3.06
N ASN A 207 8.25 -49.69 3.49
CA ASN A 207 7.75 -49.87 4.85
C ASN A 207 7.29 -51.31 5.12
N MET A 208 6.63 -51.97 4.17
CA MET A 208 6.23 -53.39 4.27
C MET A 208 7.45 -54.32 4.37
N VAL A 209 8.49 -54.09 3.56
CA VAL A 209 9.73 -54.86 3.61
C VAL A 209 10.43 -54.66 4.96
N SER A 210 10.45 -53.43 5.48
CA SER A 210 11.12 -53.10 6.75
C SER A 210 10.41 -53.69 7.98
N SER A 211 9.08 -53.54 8.07
CA SER A 211 8.28 -53.94 9.23
C SER A 211 7.74 -55.37 9.15
N ARG A 212 7.86 -56.02 7.98
CA ARG A 212 7.26 -57.34 7.67
C ARG A 212 5.76 -57.38 7.95
N ARG A 213 5.07 -56.30 7.63
CA ARG A 213 3.63 -56.15 7.83
C ARG A 213 2.98 -55.64 6.56
N TYR A 214 1.77 -56.10 6.25
CA TYR A 214 0.99 -55.51 5.19
C TYR A 214 0.45 -54.16 5.66
N LEU A 215 0.68 -53.11 4.86
CA LEU A 215 0.33 -51.74 5.21
C LEU A 215 -0.47 -51.08 4.09
N SER A 216 -1.44 -50.28 4.46
CA SER A 216 -2.06 -49.27 3.61
C SER A 216 -1.43 -47.90 3.88
N MET A 217 -1.65 -46.92 2.99
CA MET A 217 -1.15 -45.56 3.23
C MET A 217 -1.72 -44.95 4.50
N LYS A 218 -2.95 -45.32 4.89
CA LYS A 218 -3.57 -44.89 6.16
C LYS A 218 -2.80 -45.39 7.38
N ASP A 219 -2.20 -46.59 7.30
CA ASP A 219 -1.40 -47.16 8.39
C ASP A 219 -0.05 -46.46 8.57
N LEU A 220 0.40 -45.67 7.59
CA LEU A 220 1.62 -44.87 7.68
C LEU A 220 1.39 -43.45 8.24
N ILE A 221 0.13 -43.07 8.45
CA ILE A 221 -0.25 -41.70 8.83
C ILE A 221 -0.78 -41.71 10.26
N ASN A 222 -0.16 -40.91 11.10
CA ASN A 222 -0.72 -40.51 12.37
C ASN A 222 -1.59 -39.26 12.11
N PRO A 223 -2.92 -39.31 12.28
CA PRO A 223 -3.76 -38.14 12.06
C PRO A 223 -3.36 -37.03 13.05
N LEU A 224 -3.05 -35.85 12.52
CA LEU A 224 -2.69 -34.68 13.29
C LEU A 224 -3.61 -33.52 12.89
N ASP A 225 -4.13 -32.80 13.88
CA ASP A 225 -4.91 -31.57 13.67
C ASP A 225 -4.02 -30.31 13.59
N GLU A 226 -2.70 -30.48 13.63
CA GLU A 226 -1.71 -29.41 13.60
C GLU A 226 -1.39 -29.01 12.14
N PRO A 227 -1.07 -27.73 11.87
CA PRO A 227 -0.74 -27.29 10.52
C PRO A 227 0.53 -27.98 10.00
N LEU A 228 0.48 -28.37 8.72
CA LEU A 228 1.57 -29.05 8.01
C LEU A 228 2.27 -28.12 7.00
N VAL A 229 1.76 -26.91 6.79
CA VAL A 229 2.34 -25.89 5.91
C VAL A 229 2.29 -24.56 6.67
N SER A 230 3.40 -23.82 6.68
CA SER A 230 3.47 -22.54 7.39
C SER A 230 2.68 -21.47 6.64
N GLU A 231 1.87 -20.70 7.37
CA GLU A 231 1.18 -19.51 6.87
C GLU A 231 1.95 -18.21 7.19
N TRP A 232 2.91 -18.28 8.11
CA TRP A 232 3.52 -17.11 8.77
C TRP A 232 4.93 -16.81 8.28
N GLU A 233 5.66 -17.83 7.85
CA GLU A 233 7.07 -17.74 7.45
C GLU A 233 7.28 -18.41 6.08
N PHE A 234 8.15 -17.83 5.25
CA PHE A 234 8.56 -18.46 3.99
C PHE A 234 9.57 -19.60 4.27
N ASP A 235 9.33 -20.79 3.71
CA ASP A 235 10.24 -21.94 3.72
C ASP A 235 11.30 -21.75 2.63
N VAL A 236 12.26 -20.86 2.86
CA VAL A 236 13.26 -20.42 1.86
C VAL A 236 14.70 -20.61 2.34
N ASP A 237 15.61 -20.72 1.38
CA ASP A 237 17.05 -20.62 1.64
C ASP A 237 17.48 -19.17 1.96
N GLU A 238 18.72 -19.02 2.43
CA GLU A 238 19.27 -17.73 2.84
C GLU A 238 19.32 -16.72 1.68
N VAL A 239 19.58 -17.19 0.45
CA VAL A 239 19.67 -16.35 -0.74
C VAL A 239 18.31 -15.73 -1.07
N ARG A 240 17.24 -16.54 -1.14
CA ARG A 240 15.88 -16.04 -1.36
C ARG A 240 15.38 -15.22 -0.18
N SER A 241 15.75 -15.60 1.06
CA SER A 241 15.42 -14.80 2.26
C SER A 241 16.00 -13.39 2.18
N ALA A 242 17.26 -13.25 1.77
CA ALA A 242 17.91 -11.96 1.57
C ALA A 242 17.23 -11.14 0.45
N ALA A 243 16.86 -11.79 -0.66
CA ALA A 243 16.13 -11.13 -1.75
C ALA A 243 14.75 -10.61 -1.31
N ILE A 244 13.99 -11.42 -0.55
CA ILE A 244 12.68 -11.02 0.00
C ILE A 244 12.85 -9.82 0.94
N LYS A 245 13.83 -9.84 1.84
CA LYS A 245 14.11 -8.73 2.77
C LYS A 245 14.48 -7.46 2.01
N SER A 246 15.40 -7.54 1.04
CA SER A 246 15.78 -6.40 0.21
C SER A 246 14.60 -5.80 -0.55
N TYR A 247 13.66 -6.64 -0.99
CA TYR A 247 12.46 -6.16 -1.67
C TYR A 247 11.47 -5.49 -0.70
N ILE A 248 11.30 -6.03 0.51
CA ILE A 248 10.52 -5.39 1.57
C ILE A 248 11.09 -4.00 1.88
N ASP A 249 12.40 -3.87 2.00
CA ASP A 249 13.05 -2.57 2.23
C ASP A 249 12.85 -1.60 1.06
N GLY A 250 12.86 -2.10 -0.17
CA GLY A 250 12.53 -1.33 -1.38
C GLY A 250 11.08 -0.83 -1.38
N LEU A 251 10.14 -1.69 -0.96
CA LEU A 251 8.74 -1.31 -0.80
C LEU A 251 8.57 -0.27 0.32
N ASP A 252 9.24 -0.41 1.46
CA ASP A 252 9.18 0.58 2.55
C ASP A 252 9.72 1.95 2.12
N LYS A 253 10.82 1.99 1.35
CA LYS A 253 11.34 3.24 0.76
C LYS A 253 10.35 3.87 -0.23
N SER A 254 9.74 3.04 -1.08
CA SER A 254 8.74 3.50 -2.05
C SER A 254 7.49 4.03 -1.33
N LEU A 255 7.02 3.32 -0.30
CA LEU A 255 5.94 3.76 0.58
C LEU A 255 6.27 5.08 1.26
N ALA A 256 7.47 5.23 1.83
CA ALA A 256 7.89 6.47 2.48
C ALA A 256 7.83 7.67 1.51
N SER A 257 8.32 7.50 0.28
CA SER A 257 8.30 8.55 -0.74
C SER A 257 6.86 8.91 -1.15
N VAL A 258 6.02 7.92 -1.46
CA VAL A 258 4.63 8.15 -1.88
C VAL A 258 3.81 8.73 -0.73
N TYR A 259 4.03 8.25 0.50
CA TYR A 259 3.35 8.73 1.69
C TYR A 259 3.76 10.15 2.07
N ALA A 260 5.02 10.54 1.86
CA ALA A 260 5.45 11.94 2.03
C ALA A 260 4.69 12.87 1.05
N GLY A 261 4.55 12.46 -0.21
CA GLY A 261 3.72 13.15 -1.20
C GLY A 261 2.26 13.24 -0.74
N TYR A 262 1.67 12.11 -0.37
CA TYR A 262 0.30 12.04 0.14
C TYR A 262 0.09 12.95 1.35
N ARG A 263 1.00 12.97 2.32
CA ARG A 263 0.90 13.84 3.51
C ARG A 263 0.97 15.32 3.14
N SER A 264 1.78 15.69 2.14
CA SER A 264 1.82 17.06 1.63
C SER A 264 0.47 17.46 1.04
N MET A 265 -0.13 16.59 0.24
CA MET A 265 -1.44 16.84 -0.37
C MET A 265 -2.59 16.80 0.64
N TYR A 266 -2.57 15.86 1.58
CA TYR A 266 -3.55 15.73 2.64
C TYR A 266 -3.62 16.99 3.52
N ARG A 267 -2.51 17.72 3.68
CA ARG A 267 -2.52 19.04 4.34
C ARG A 267 -3.38 20.06 3.59
N MET A 268 -3.41 20.03 2.26
CA MET A 268 -4.31 20.88 1.45
C MET A 268 -5.77 20.47 1.62
N ARG A 269 -6.04 19.16 1.72
CA ARG A 269 -7.38 18.61 1.96
C ARG A 269 -8.04 19.15 3.23
N TYR A 270 -7.29 19.49 4.28
CA TYR A 270 -7.86 20.12 5.49
C TYR A 270 -8.56 21.46 5.22
N PHE A 271 -8.24 22.13 4.11
CA PHE A 271 -8.83 23.41 3.72
C PHE A 271 -9.93 23.28 2.67
N LEU A 272 -10.35 22.06 2.34
CA LEU A 272 -11.50 21.75 1.49
C LEU A 272 -12.52 20.94 2.32
N PRO A 273 -13.47 21.61 3.00
CA PRO A 273 -14.59 20.94 3.66
C PRO A 273 -15.27 19.98 2.68
N ARG A 274 -15.71 18.80 3.13
CA ARG A 274 -16.34 17.78 2.29
C ARG A 274 -17.66 17.29 2.91
N LEU A 275 -18.66 17.09 2.05
CA LEU A 275 -19.92 16.41 2.38
C LEU A 275 -19.75 14.89 2.26
N ASP A 276 -18.97 14.44 1.28
CA ASP A 276 -18.61 13.04 1.04
C ASP A 276 -17.13 12.92 0.58
N PRO A 277 -16.55 11.71 0.46
CA PRO A 277 -15.15 11.55 0.07
C PRO A 277 -14.76 12.19 -1.27
N GLN A 278 -15.70 12.54 -2.13
CA GLN A 278 -15.47 13.07 -3.49
C GLN A 278 -15.99 14.50 -3.67
N THR A 279 -16.98 14.96 -2.89
CA THR A 279 -17.63 16.27 -3.07
C THR A 279 -17.31 17.22 -1.91
N PRO A 280 -16.73 18.40 -2.22
CA PRO A 280 -16.58 19.49 -1.26
C PRO A 280 -17.92 20.00 -0.73
N ASP A 281 -17.97 20.33 0.56
CA ASP A 281 -19.08 21.01 1.20
C ASP A 281 -19.02 22.51 0.89
N LEU A 282 -19.87 22.93 -0.04
CA LEU A 282 -19.99 24.31 -0.46
C LEU A 282 -20.78 25.18 0.54
N SER A 283 -21.32 24.62 1.63
CA SER A 283 -22.18 25.34 2.56
C SER A 283 -21.51 26.59 3.15
N GLN A 284 -20.19 26.55 3.39
CA GLN A 284 -19.45 27.70 3.88
C GLN A 284 -19.33 28.81 2.84
N LEU A 285 -19.06 28.46 1.57
CA LEU A 285 -19.02 29.41 0.46
C LEU A 285 -20.40 30.03 0.22
N GLN A 286 -21.46 29.21 0.28
CA GLN A 286 -22.84 29.65 0.16
C GLN A 286 -23.21 30.63 1.27
N ARG A 287 -22.87 30.33 2.54
CA ARG A 287 -23.10 31.23 3.68
C ARG A 287 -22.31 32.53 3.55
N PHE A 288 -21.07 32.47 3.07
CA PHE A 288 -20.23 33.65 2.87
C PHE A 288 -20.85 34.62 1.85
N ILE A 289 -21.32 34.09 0.72
CA ILE A 289 -21.94 34.89 -0.35
C ILE A 289 -23.33 35.40 0.07
N THR A 290 -24.15 34.57 0.70
CA THR A 290 -25.54 34.93 1.07
C THR A 290 -25.66 35.76 2.35
N GLY A 291 -24.72 35.60 3.30
CA GLY A 291 -24.78 36.23 4.62
C GLY A 291 -24.65 37.76 4.60
N ILE A 292 -24.01 38.33 3.57
CA ILE A 292 -23.71 39.77 3.48
C ILE A 292 -24.74 40.51 2.59
N ILE A 293 -25.46 39.79 1.72
CA ILE A 293 -26.47 40.37 0.81
C ILE A 293 -27.76 40.78 1.56
N GLY A 294 -27.88 40.46 2.85
CA GLY A 294 -28.96 40.87 3.74
C GLY A 294 -30.22 39.99 3.63
N PRO A 295 -31.05 39.90 4.70
CA PRO A 295 -32.21 39.02 4.74
C PRO A 295 -33.32 39.38 3.73
N GLU A 296 -33.30 40.60 3.17
CA GLU A 296 -34.31 41.10 2.22
C GLU A 296 -34.00 40.76 0.76
N ARG A 297 -32.72 40.51 0.42
CA ARG A 297 -32.29 39.96 -0.87
C ARG A 297 -31.92 38.50 -0.73
N LYS A 298 -32.83 37.68 -0.21
CA LYS A 298 -32.78 36.21 -0.32
C LYS A 298 -32.98 35.78 -1.79
N GLY A 299 -32.12 36.25 -2.69
CA GLY A 299 -31.82 35.51 -3.91
C GLY A 299 -31.16 34.23 -3.45
N ARG A 300 -31.66 33.09 -3.91
CA ARG A 300 -31.04 31.80 -3.58
C ARG A 300 -29.61 31.88 -4.12
N TYR A 301 -28.62 31.32 -3.43
CA TYR A 301 -27.24 31.20 -3.95
C TYR A 301 -27.23 30.72 -5.42
N SER A 302 -28.20 29.88 -5.80
CA SER A 302 -28.45 29.44 -7.17
C SER A 302 -28.65 30.56 -8.18
N ASP A 303 -29.28 31.66 -7.80
CA ASP A 303 -29.65 32.76 -8.70
C ASP A 303 -28.40 33.59 -9.03
N THR A 304 -27.57 33.89 -8.03
CA THR A 304 -26.27 34.53 -8.24
C THR A 304 -25.32 33.60 -8.99
N TYR A 305 -25.24 32.32 -8.61
CA TYR A 305 -24.39 31.32 -9.27
C TYR A 305 -24.77 31.06 -10.73
N SER A 306 -26.06 31.18 -11.08
CA SER A 306 -26.53 31.02 -12.46
C SER A 306 -25.96 32.08 -13.42
N ASN A 307 -25.44 33.20 -12.89
CA ASN A 307 -24.89 34.30 -13.67
C ASN A 307 -23.43 34.60 -13.27
N ILE A 308 -22.48 34.07 -14.04
CA ILE A 308 -21.06 34.07 -13.68
C ILE A 308 -20.45 35.46 -13.44
N PRO A 309 -20.70 36.49 -14.26
CA PRO A 309 -20.16 37.83 -14.02
C PRO A 309 -20.57 38.38 -12.67
N SER A 310 -21.84 38.19 -12.28
CA SER A 310 -22.34 38.60 -10.97
C SER A 310 -21.71 37.78 -9.85
N TYR A 311 -21.64 36.46 -10.01
CA TYR A 311 -21.02 35.57 -9.02
C TYR A 311 -19.55 35.91 -8.73
N VAL A 312 -18.74 36.05 -9.79
CA VAL A 312 -17.30 36.36 -9.66
C VAL A 312 -17.09 37.75 -9.05
N LEU A 313 -17.89 38.73 -9.47
CA LEU A 313 -17.83 40.09 -8.94
C LEU A 313 -18.25 40.15 -7.47
N ASP A 314 -19.35 39.50 -7.10
CA ASP A 314 -19.86 39.46 -5.73
C ASP A 314 -18.84 38.77 -4.81
N PHE A 315 -18.32 37.59 -5.21
CA PHE A 315 -17.28 36.91 -4.43
C PHE A 315 -16.02 37.79 -4.27
N SER A 316 -15.54 38.40 -5.35
CA SER A 316 -14.33 39.26 -5.31
C SER A 316 -14.50 40.46 -4.39
N ASN A 317 -15.63 41.15 -4.47
CA ASN A 317 -15.96 42.28 -3.62
C ASN A 317 -16.07 41.87 -2.15
N LEU A 318 -16.79 40.78 -1.86
CA LEU A 318 -16.96 40.28 -0.50
C LEU A 318 -15.63 39.81 0.10
N PHE A 319 -14.82 39.09 -0.67
CA PHE A 319 -13.51 38.65 -0.24
C PHE A 319 -12.60 39.84 0.07
N GLN A 320 -12.55 40.84 -0.82
CA GLN A 320 -11.78 42.06 -0.59
C GLN A 320 -12.23 42.79 0.69
N GLN A 321 -13.53 43.01 0.85
CA GLN A 321 -14.07 43.72 2.02
C GLN A 321 -13.75 43.01 3.35
N ASN A 322 -13.80 41.68 3.37
CA ASN A 322 -13.58 40.91 4.59
C ASN A 322 -12.10 40.66 4.88
N PHE A 323 -11.25 40.43 3.87
CA PHE A 323 -9.88 39.96 4.10
C PHE A 323 -8.78 40.97 3.78
N GLU A 324 -9.05 42.04 3.03
CA GLU A 324 -8.01 43.03 2.70
C GLU A 324 -7.47 43.73 3.97
N ALA A 325 -8.35 44.07 4.91
CA ALA A 325 -7.94 44.69 6.17
C ALA A 325 -7.02 43.77 6.98
N LEU A 326 -7.34 42.47 7.04
CA LEU A 326 -6.52 41.47 7.72
C LEU A 326 -5.15 41.27 7.05
N LEU A 327 -5.15 41.19 5.72
CA LEU A 327 -3.98 40.76 4.95
C LEU A 327 -3.03 41.91 4.61
N CYS A 328 -3.52 43.16 4.52
CA CYS A 328 -2.73 44.32 4.06
C CYS A 328 -2.72 45.52 5.03
N ARG A 329 -3.64 45.60 6.00
CA ARG A 329 -3.80 46.80 6.85
C ARG A 329 -3.52 46.50 8.32
N ASP A 330 -3.53 47.56 9.12
CA ASP A 330 -3.39 47.43 10.56
C ASP A 330 -4.71 46.95 11.18
N VAL A 331 -4.65 45.84 11.90
CA VAL A 331 -5.80 45.23 12.57
C VAL A 331 -5.80 45.62 14.04
N ILE A 332 -6.99 45.86 14.61
CA ILE A 332 -7.16 46.12 16.03
C ILE A 332 -7.20 44.78 16.77
N THR A 333 -6.22 44.56 17.62
CA THR A 333 -6.08 43.34 18.43
C THR A 333 -6.77 43.51 19.80
N SER A 334 -6.98 42.41 20.53
CA SER A 334 -7.55 42.45 21.90
C SER A 334 -6.80 43.35 22.88
N GLU A 335 -5.52 43.61 22.63
CA GLU A 335 -4.70 44.56 23.42
C GLU A 335 -4.97 46.03 23.04
N SER A 336 -5.99 46.30 22.21
CA SER A 336 -6.36 47.64 21.72
C SER A 336 -5.24 48.36 20.96
N ARG A 337 -4.22 47.63 20.49
CA ARG A 337 -3.14 48.16 19.65
C ARG A 337 -3.43 47.81 18.19
N LYS A 338 -3.31 48.82 17.32
CA LYS A 338 -3.23 48.62 15.88
C LYS A 338 -1.93 47.91 15.57
N ARG A 339 -2.01 46.72 14.98
CA ARG A 339 -0.84 45.93 14.56
C ARG A 339 -1.03 45.46 13.15
N ARG A 340 0.06 45.50 12.39
CA ARG A 340 0.11 44.94 11.05
C ARG A 340 0.52 43.47 11.16
N ILE A 341 -0.30 42.57 10.60
CA ILE A 341 -0.07 41.12 10.70
C ILE A 341 0.99 40.65 9.68
N PHE A 342 0.97 41.26 8.49
CA PHE A 342 1.90 40.98 7.39
C PHE A 342 2.49 42.28 6.86
N SER A 343 3.73 42.27 6.40
CA SER A 343 4.25 43.39 5.62
C SER A 343 3.36 43.62 4.38
N GLU A 344 3.08 44.89 4.08
CA GLU A 344 2.15 45.31 3.01
C GLU A 344 2.46 44.66 1.66
N LEU A 345 3.75 44.47 1.36
CA LEU A 345 4.25 43.85 0.13
C LEU A 345 3.81 42.40 -0.09
N VAL A 346 3.33 41.68 0.93
CA VAL A 346 3.01 40.25 0.81
C VAL A 346 1.73 40.03 -0.01
N PHE A 347 0.74 40.91 0.14
CA PHE A 347 -0.58 40.77 -0.48
C PHE A 347 -1.04 42.00 -1.28
N SER A 348 -0.33 43.13 -1.22
CA SER A 348 -0.73 44.37 -1.89
C SER A 348 -0.87 44.24 -3.41
N ASP A 349 0.01 43.47 -4.07
CA ASP A 349 -0.08 43.21 -5.51
C ASP A 349 -1.38 42.49 -5.87
N PHE A 350 -1.69 41.39 -5.17
CA PHE A 350 -2.89 40.61 -5.43
C PHE A 350 -4.16 41.45 -5.27
N PHE A 351 -4.26 42.28 -4.21
CA PHE A 351 -5.43 43.16 -4.02
C PHE A 351 -5.49 44.32 -5.00
N SER A 352 -4.35 44.84 -5.47
CA SER A 352 -4.31 45.87 -6.50
C SER A 352 -4.81 45.33 -7.84
N ARG A 353 -4.34 44.14 -8.22
CA ARG A 353 -4.82 43.41 -9.40
C ARG A 353 -6.30 43.03 -9.27
N LEU A 354 -6.73 42.60 -8.07
CA LEU A 354 -8.13 42.25 -7.80
C LEU A 354 -9.05 43.46 -8.02
N ARG A 355 -8.71 44.64 -7.50
CA ARG A 355 -9.47 45.89 -7.71
C ARG A 355 -9.56 46.27 -9.18
N TYR A 356 -8.43 46.25 -9.88
CA TYR A 356 -8.42 46.51 -11.31
C TYR A 356 -9.36 45.55 -12.06
N ASN A 357 -9.31 44.27 -11.71
CA ASN A 357 -10.17 43.26 -12.33
C ASN A 357 -11.65 43.43 -11.96
N ILE A 358 -11.96 43.82 -10.73
CA ILE A 358 -13.32 44.19 -10.28
C ILE A 358 -13.87 45.34 -11.14
N ASP A 359 -13.11 46.42 -11.31
CA ASP A 359 -13.53 47.57 -12.13
C ASP A 359 -13.80 47.17 -13.59
N GLN A 360 -12.99 46.28 -14.16
CA GLN A 360 -13.22 45.75 -15.51
C GLN A 360 -14.44 44.82 -15.57
N LEU A 361 -14.64 43.98 -14.54
CA LEU A 361 -15.79 43.09 -14.43
C LEU A 361 -17.10 43.87 -14.31
N GLU A 362 -17.11 44.99 -13.58
CA GLU A 362 -18.28 45.87 -13.50
C GLU A 362 -18.65 46.45 -14.87
N ARG A 363 -17.64 46.91 -15.63
CA ARG A 363 -17.85 47.43 -16.99
C ARG A 363 -18.35 46.35 -17.93
N ILE A 364 -17.69 45.19 -17.97
CA ILE A 364 -18.08 44.10 -18.89
C ILE A 364 -19.46 43.52 -18.53
N ARG A 365 -19.84 43.49 -17.24
CA ARG A 365 -21.17 43.03 -16.79
C ARG A 365 -22.29 43.87 -17.40
N THR A 366 -22.07 45.17 -17.65
CA THR A 366 -23.09 45.98 -18.34
C THR A 366 -23.28 45.58 -19.81
N GLN A 367 -22.25 45.01 -20.43
CA GLN A 367 -22.25 44.56 -21.84
C GLN A 367 -22.70 43.10 -21.97
N VAL A 368 -22.39 42.28 -20.96
CA VAL A 368 -22.76 40.86 -20.86
C VAL A 368 -23.48 40.67 -19.52
N PRO A 369 -24.74 41.11 -19.40
CA PRO A 369 -25.47 41.10 -18.12
C PRO A 369 -25.84 39.70 -17.64
N PHE A 370 -25.85 38.72 -18.55
CA PHE A 370 -26.20 37.35 -18.25
C PHE A 370 -25.29 36.38 -18.99
N PHE A 371 -24.52 35.59 -18.24
CA PHE A 371 -23.66 34.54 -18.78
C PHE A 371 -23.72 33.29 -17.90
N GLN A 372 -24.33 32.23 -18.44
CA GLN A 372 -24.67 31.03 -17.69
C GLN A 372 -23.46 30.18 -17.32
N ILE A 373 -23.49 29.57 -16.14
CA ILE A 373 -22.48 28.61 -15.68
C ILE A 373 -22.26 27.47 -16.67
N LEU A 374 -23.31 26.91 -17.27
CA LEU A 374 -23.19 25.80 -18.23
C LEU A 374 -22.39 26.23 -19.46
N ARG A 375 -22.65 27.44 -19.99
CA ARG A 375 -21.89 28.00 -21.11
C ARG A 375 -20.44 28.27 -20.73
N TYR A 376 -20.18 28.78 -19.54
CA TYR A 376 -18.82 28.94 -19.01
C TYR A 376 -18.07 27.59 -18.99
N MET A 377 -18.71 26.54 -18.47
CA MET A 377 -18.13 25.20 -18.39
C MET A 377 -17.89 24.59 -19.77
N GLU A 378 -18.80 24.78 -20.72
CA GLU A 378 -18.60 24.34 -22.11
C GLU A 378 -17.36 25.00 -22.74
N LEU A 379 -17.24 26.32 -22.62
CA LEU A 379 -16.15 27.08 -23.23
C LEU A 379 -14.80 26.79 -22.58
N THR A 380 -14.75 26.64 -21.27
CA THR A 380 -13.52 26.31 -20.54
C THR A 380 -13.05 24.87 -20.80
N ASN A 381 -13.97 23.91 -20.81
CA ASN A 381 -13.65 22.51 -21.14
C ASN A 381 -13.24 22.33 -22.61
N SER A 382 -13.85 23.09 -23.52
CA SER A 382 -13.48 23.07 -24.95
C SER A 382 -12.11 23.69 -25.20
N ARG A 383 -11.75 24.77 -24.49
CA ARG A 383 -10.39 25.34 -24.50
C ARG A 383 -9.34 24.33 -24.04
N ARG A 384 -9.67 23.47 -23.06
CA ARG A 384 -8.76 22.40 -22.57
C ARG A 384 -8.59 21.24 -23.57
N ARG A 385 -9.54 21.02 -24.47
CA ARG A 385 -9.51 19.89 -25.46
C ARG A 385 -9.00 20.27 -26.86
N ILE A 386 -8.95 21.56 -27.20
CA ILE A 386 -8.41 22.20 -28.41
C ILE A 386 -9.03 21.81 -29.79
N SER A 387 -9.55 22.87 -30.46
CA SER A 387 -9.51 23.20 -31.91
C SER A 387 -10.57 22.72 -32.93
N SER A 388 -11.77 22.27 -32.58
CA SER A 388 -12.79 22.19 -33.65
C SER A 388 -14.22 22.26 -33.12
N TYR A 389 -14.98 23.22 -33.65
CA TYR A 389 -16.45 23.34 -33.57
C TYR A 389 -17.08 24.01 -32.34
N VAL A 390 -16.41 24.95 -31.69
CA VAL A 390 -17.14 25.90 -30.82
C VAL A 390 -17.20 27.24 -31.54
N GLU A 391 -18.42 27.75 -31.77
CA GLU A 391 -18.64 29.09 -32.32
C GLU A 391 -17.76 30.10 -31.59
N PRO A 392 -17.11 31.04 -32.30
CA PRO A 392 -16.28 32.04 -31.66
C PRO A 392 -17.15 32.83 -30.68
N ALA A 393 -16.80 32.74 -29.39
CA ALA A 393 -17.39 33.58 -28.37
C ALA A 393 -17.28 35.04 -28.83
N GLY A 394 -18.33 35.84 -28.62
CA GLY A 394 -18.31 37.26 -28.98
C GLY A 394 -17.09 37.96 -28.35
N SER A 395 -16.65 39.09 -28.90
CA SER A 395 -15.48 39.84 -28.36
C SER A 395 -15.62 40.11 -26.86
N ASN A 396 -16.84 40.42 -26.42
CA ASN A 396 -17.15 40.73 -25.03
C ASN A 396 -17.17 39.47 -24.14
N GLU A 397 -17.63 38.33 -24.66
CA GLU A 397 -17.59 37.05 -23.94
C GLU A 397 -16.14 36.56 -23.77
N THR A 398 -15.31 36.74 -24.80
CA THR A 398 -13.89 36.41 -24.73
C THR A 398 -13.17 37.28 -23.70
N GLN A 399 -13.48 38.59 -23.69
CA GLN A 399 -12.96 39.51 -22.68
C GLN A 399 -13.41 39.11 -21.27
N LEU A 400 -14.69 38.79 -21.07
CA LEU A 400 -15.22 38.29 -19.80
C LEU A 400 -14.48 37.02 -19.34
N LEU A 401 -14.30 36.03 -20.21
CA LEU A 401 -13.57 34.81 -19.88
C LEU A 401 -12.12 35.08 -19.47
N ASN A 402 -11.45 36.04 -20.10
CA ASN A 402 -10.08 36.42 -19.73
C ASN A 402 -10.04 37.12 -18.36
N LEU A 403 -11.03 37.98 -18.04
CA LEU A 403 -11.14 38.60 -16.72
C LEU A 403 -11.46 37.58 -15.62
N ILE A 404 -12.29 36.57 -15.91
CA ILE A 404 -12.54 35.45 -14.99
C ILE A 404 -11.25 34.65 -14.79
N ALA A 405 -10.52 34.30 -15.86
CA ALA A 405 -9.27 33.57 -15.76
C ALA A 405 -8.22 34.34 -14.93
N GLU A 406 -8.10 35.66 -15.13
CA GLU A 406 -7.21 36.49 -14.33
C GLU A 406 -7.63 36.53 -12.86
N ASN A 407 -8.93 36.57 -12.58
CA ASN A 407 -9.45 36.50 -11.21
C ASN A 407 -9.06 35.17 -10.52
N LEU A 408 -9.24 34.05 -11.22
CA LEU A 408 -8.83 32.73 -10.74
C LEU A 408 -7.32 32.66 -10.50
N ASN A 409 -6.50 33.25 -11.38
CA ASN A 409 -5.04 33.32 -11.20
C ASN A 409 -4.66 34.13 -9.95
N ILE A 410 -5.32 35.26 -9.70
CA ILE A 410 -5.10 36.07 -8.49
C ILE A 410 -5.41 35.25 -7.24
N PHE A 411 -6.57 34.59 -7.19
CA PHE A 411 -6.97 33.77 -6.06
C PHE A 411 -6.11 32.53 -5.88
N SER A 412 -5.63 31.91 -6.95
CA SER A 412 -4.68 30.80 -6.89
C SER A 412 -3.33 31.25 -6.31
N GLY A 413 -2.81 32.41 -6.74
CA GLY A 413 -1.59 32.97 -6.13
C GLY A 413 -1.76 33.33 -4.65
N MET A 414 -2.93 33.86 -4.27
CA MET A 414 -3.27 34.09 -2.85
C MET A 414 -3.36 32.77 -2.06
N LYS A 415 -3.96 31.71 -2.64
CA LYS A 415 -4.03 30.35 -2.06
C LYS A 415 -2.64 29.86 -1.68
N ASP A 416 -1.71 29.89 -2.63
CA ASP A 416 -0.37 29.36 -2.45
C ASP A 416 0.40 30.16 -1.38
N ARG A 417 0.26 31.49 -1.39
CA ARG A 417 0.86 32.37 -0.38
C ARG A 417 0.30 32.09 1.02
N LEU A 418 -1.02 32.03 1.17
CA LEU A 418 -1.68 31.73 2.45
C LEU A 418 -1.33 30.33 2.96
N PHE A 419 -1.29 29.34 2.07
CA PHE A 419 -0.91 27.97 2.41
C PHE A 419 0.53 27.92 2.95
N SER A 420 1.47 28.62 2.32
CA SER A 420 2.87 28.69 2.79
C SER A 420 2.99 29.29 4.20
N ILE A 421 2.23 30.36 4.48
CA ILE A 421 2.21 31.04 5.79
C ILE A 421 1.62 30.11 6.87
N ILE A 422 0.47 29.50 6.58
CA ILE A 422 -0.22 28.61 7.52
C ILE A 422 0.60 27.36 7.80
N HIS A 423 1.32 26.85 6.81
CA HIS A 423 2.19 25.68 6.94
C HIS A 423 3.37 25.97 7.89
N VAL A 424 3.99 27.14 7.78
CA VAL A 424 5.02 27.60 8.73
C VAL A 424 4.48 27.65 10.17
N PHE A 425 3.21 28.02 10.37
CA PHE A 425 2.59 27.97 11.71
C PHE A 425 2.41 26.55 12.25
N ALA A 426 2.18 25.57 11.37
CA ALA A 426 1.95 24.19 11.75
C ALA A 426 3.25 23.46 12.09
N ASP A 427 4.31 23.64 11.30
CA ASP A 427 5.60 22.94 11.49
C ASP A 427 6.39 23.45 12.71
N LEU A 428 6.16 24.69 13.15
CA LEU A 428 6.76 25.22 14.39
C LEU A 428 6.08 24.74 15.67
N ARG A 429 4.94 24.05 15.57
CA ARG A 429 4.57 23.08 16.61
C ARG A 429 5.43 21.85 16.37
N GLY A 430 6.67 21.87 16.86
CA GLY A 430 7.45 20.63 17.01
C GLY A 430 6.57 19.55 17.68
N PRO A 431 6.87 18.26 17.49
CA PRO A 431 6.04 17.19 18.03
C PRO A 431 5.79 17.51 19.50
N VAL A 432 4.52 17.71 19.86
CA VAL A 432 4.13 17.85 21.26
C VAL A 432 4.61 16.57 21.89
N GLN A 433 5.75 16.63 22.59
CA GLN A 433 6.11 15.58 23.51
C GLN A 433 4.95 15.57 24.48
N ASN A 434 4.12 14.53 24.39
CA ASN A 434 3.31 14.09 25.51
C ASN A 434 4.31 13.69 26.60
N GLN A 435 4.90 14.68 27.29
CA GLN A 435 5.47 14.47 28.59
C GLN A 435 4.27 14.23 29.49
N ALA A 436 3.97 12.95 29.68
CA ALA A 436 3.30 12.51 30.88
C ALA A 436 4.06 13.15 32.05
N GLU A 437 3.32 13.84 32.90
CA GLU A 437 3.76 14.31 34.20
C GLU A 437 4.17 13.09 35.03
N ASP A 438 5.42 12.67 34.93
CA ASP A 438 6.10 11.95 36.01
C ASP A 438 6.96 12.97 36.74
N GLY A 439 6.37 13.52 37.80
CA GLY A 439 7.08 14.35 38.76
C GLY A 439 8.08 13.50 39.53
N ASN A 440 9.37 13.83 39.42
CA ASN A 440 10.32 13.56 40.48
C ASN A 440 11.48 14.60 40.42
N PRO A 441 11.57 15.54 41.37
CA PRO A 441 12.71 16.43 41.49
C PRO A 441 13.68 15.79 42.50
N ASP A 442 14.83 15.30 42.04
CA ASP A 442 16.07 15.26 42.83
C ASP A 442 17.20 14.63 42.00
N SER A 443 18.07 15.49 41.44
CA SER A 443 19.52 15.28 41.35
C SER A 443 20.20 16.42 40.57
N PRO A 444 21.19 17.13 41.15
CA PRO A 444 22.01 18.10 40.44
C PRO A 444 23.25 17.42 39.85
N GLY A 445 23.49 17.63 38.56
CA GLY A 445 24.69 17.16 37.87
C GLY A 445 25.15 18.18 36.84
N ALA A 446 26.16 18.97 37.22
CA ALA A 446 26.92 19.85 36.35
C ALA A 446 27.65 19.07 35.25
N VAL A 447 28.01 19.73 34.14
CA VAL A 447 29.31 19.66 33.44
C VAL A 447 29.25 20.44 32.10
N THR A 448 30.10 21.48 32.04
CA THR A 448 30.86 22.11 30.93
C THR A 448 30.39 21.89 29.48
N GLY A 449 30.24 22.91 28.62
CA GLY A 449 31.23 23.97 28.36
C GLY A 449 32.25 23.48 27.32
N GLY A 450 31.99 23.73 26.03
CA GLY A 450 32.83 23.29 24.93
C GLY A 450 32.55 24.06 23.65
N GLU A 451 33.17 25.23 23.55
CA GLU A 451 33.35 25.99 22.31
C GLU A 451 34.08 25.12 21.27
N ASN A 452 33.64 25.19 20.01
CA ASN A 452 34.48 24.74 18.91
C ASN A 452 34.29 25.67 17.71
N THR A 453 35.16 26.67 17.67
CA THR A 453 35.47 27.51 16.51
C THR A 453 36.35 26.72 15.55
N GLY A 454 35.84 26.42 14.35
CA GLY A 454 36.60 25.80 13.27
C GLY A 454 36.50 26.65 12.01
N ALA A 455 37.53 27.48 11.80
CA ALA A 455 37.71 28.32 10.62
C ALA A 455 38.35 27.53 9.46
N GLY A 456 37.99 27.93 8.24
CA GLY A 456 38.79 27.73 7.01
C GLY A 456 37.94 27.49 5.77
N PRO A 457 38.41 27.80 4.55
CA PRO A 457 39.26 28.93 4.16
C PRO A 457 38.66 29.76 3.00
N ASN A 458 39.27 30.91 2.75
CA ASN A 458 39.04 31.80 1.61
C ASN A 458 39.21 31.09 0.26
N ALA A 459 38.30 31.36 -0.66
CA ALA A 459 38.52 31.26 -2.10
C ALA A 459 38.15 32.61 -2.72
N SER A 460 39.15 33.24 -3.32
CA SER A 460 39.09 34.49 -4.05
C SER A 460 38.62 34.29 -5.50
N ASP A 461 38.15 35.38 -6.08
CA ASP A 461 38.17 35.73 -7.50
C ASP A 461 37.32 34.90 -8.48
N ILE A 462 36.05 35.32 -8.65
CA ILE A 462 35.36 35.24 -9.93
C ILE A 462 34.66 36.58 -10.18
N ASP A 463 35.24 37.39 -11.07
CA ASP A 463 34.58 38.51 -11.73
C ASP A 463 33.46 37.97 -12.63
N GLY A 464 32.24 38.45 -12.40
CA GLY A 464 31.04 38.05 -13.13
C GLY A 464 29.95 39.11 -13.04
N ASN A 465 30.25 40.33 -13.50
CA ASN A 465 29.25 41.38 -13.70
C ASN A 465 28.30 40.97 -14.84
N GLY A 466 27.04 40.67 -14.51
CA GLY A 466 26.00 40.44 -15.53
C GLY A 466 24.70 39.73 -15.10
N LEU A 467 24.56 39.30 -13.83
CA LEU A 467 23.38 38.56 -13.35
C LEU A 467 22.76 39.10 -12.04
N ALA A 468 23.18 40.28 -11.57
CA ALA A 468 22.76 40.80 -10.26
C ALA A 468 21.30 41.32 -10.24
N GLU A 469 20.80 41.93 -11.30
CA GLU A 469 19.48 42.57 -11.27
C GLU A 469 18.29 41.58 -11.27
N SER A 470 18.40 40.38 -11.85
CA SER A 470 17.29 39.39 -11.80
C SER A 470 17.31 38.49 -10.56
N LEU A 471 18.45 38.44 -9.84
CA LEU A 471 18.60 37.69 -8.59
C LEU A 471 18.27 38.54 -7.37
N GLU A 472 18.39 39.87 -7.45
CA GLU A 472 17.98 40.79 -6.39
C GLU A 472 16.45 40.83 -6.21
N ASP A 473 15.66 40.90 -7.29
CA ASP A 473 14.19 40.80 -7.21
C ASP A 473 13.72 39.47 -6.59
N SER A 474 14.41 38.36 -6.91
CA SER A 474 14.10 37.04 -6.33
C SER A 474 14.55 36.91 -4.87
N ALA A 475 15.64 37.59 -4.47
CA ALA A 475 16.16 37.57 -3.10
C ALA A 475 15.39 38.50 -2.16
N GLU A 476 14.87 39.63 -2.65
CA GLU A 476 13.97 40.50 -1.91
C GLU A 476 12.62 39.84 -1.65
N ASP A 477 12.08 39.11 -2.63
CA ASP A 477 10.82 38.36 -2.46
C ASP A 477 10.98 37.22 -1.44
N VAL A 478 12.12 36.52 -1.43
CA VAL A 478 12.44 35.48 -0.44
C VAL A 478 12.70 36.07 0.96
N ARG A 479 13.38 37.23 1.07
CA ARG A 479 13.60 37.91 2.36
C ARG A 479 12.29 38.47 2.93
N GLY A 480 11.46 39.10 2.10
CA GLY A 480 10.14 39.62 2.47
C GLY A 480 9.20 38.50 2.96
N GLN A 481 9.25 37.33 2.32
CA GLN A 481 8.53 36.14 2.76
C GLN A 481 9.03 35.63 4.13
N ALA A 482 10.35 35.59 4.35
CA ALA A 482 10.93 35.11 5.61
C ALA A 482 10.63 36.05 6.80
N THR A 483 10.60 37.37 6.58
CA THR A 483 10.23 38.36 7.61
C THR A 483 8.73 38.36 7.89
N GLY A 484 7.88 38.30 6.86
CA GLY A 484 6.42 38.23 7.01
C GLY A 484 5.96 36.99 7.78
N ASN A 485 6.61 35.85 7.55
CA ASN A 485 6.32 34.61 8.27
C ASN A 485 6.63 34.70 9.77
N ARG A 486 7.70 35.41 10.17
CA ARG A 486 8.12 35.58 11.58
C ARG A 486 7.22 36.52 12.37
N GLU A 487 6.70 37.57 11.75
CA GLU A 487 5.78 38.51 12.42
C GLU A 487 4.40 37.90 12.62
N ALA A 488 3.85 37.25 11.59
CA ALA A 488 2.55 36.61 11.68
C ALA A 488 2.51 35.48 12.74
N LEU A 489 3.65 34.82 13.00
CA LEU A 489 3.84 33.82 14.07
C LEU A 489 3.60 34.38 15.48
N ARG A 490 3.97 35.65 15.72
CA ARG A 490 3.81 36.30 17.03
C ARG A 490 2.35 36.62 17.34
N HIS A 491 1.55 36.83 16.31
CA HIS A 491 0.16 37.32 16.42
C HIS A 491 -0.90 36.22 16.26
N ARG A 492 -0.50 34.94 16.13
CA ARG A 492 -1.40 33.83 15.75
C ARG A 492 -2.62 33.62 16.67
N GLN A 493 -2.48 33.91 17.96
CA GLN A 493 -3.54 33.74 18.99
C GLN A 493 -4.25 35.06 19.33
N GLU A 494 -3.84 36.18 18.72
CA GLU A 494 -4.47 37.46 19.01
C GLU A 494 -5.90 37.48 18.51
N LEU A 495 -6.80 37.98 19.37
CA LEU A 495 -8.20 38.13 19.02
C LEU A 495 -8.38 39.35 18.13
N ILE A 496 -9.11 39.18 17.03
CA ILE A 496 -9.49 40.26 16.14
C ILE A 496 -10.74 40.93 16.72
N ARG A 497 -10.66 42.22 17.05
CA ARG A 497 -11.81 43.02 17.49
C ARG A 497 -12.34 43.82 16.31
N ASP A 498 -13.18 43.18 15.51
CA ASP A 498 -14.00 43.84 14.49
C ASP A 498 -15.38 43.18 14.51
N ASP A 499 -16.42 43.97 14.82
CA ASP A 499 -17.80 43.48 14.99
C ASP A 499 -18.41 42.99 13.66
N ASN A 500 -17.80 43.34 12.52
CA ASN A 500 -18.21 42.88 11.19
C ASN A 500 -17.43 41.65 10.69
N TRP A 501 -16.56 41.08 11.51
CA TRP A 501 -15.65 40.02 11.11
C TRP A 501 -16.31 38.63 11.05
N THR A 502 -16.31 38.00 9.87
CA THR A 502 -16.92 36.67 9.65
C THR A 502 -15.90 35.51 9.63
N GLY A 503 -14.60 35.79 9.69
CA GLY A 503 -13.53 34.79 9.50
C GLY A 503 -13.05 34.05 10.76
N GLY A 504 -13.68 34.22 11.92
CA GLY A 504 -13.26 33.58 13.18
C GLY A 504 -12.59 34.53 14.17
N LYS A 505 -12.37 34.09 15.42
CA LYS A 505 -12.00 34.98 16.53
C LYS A 505 -10.52 35.33 16.57
N THR A 506 -9.68 34.48 15.97
CA THR A 506 -8.21 34.65 15.98
C THR A 506 -7.66 34.87 14.57
N VAL A 507 -6.46 35.44 14.48
CA VAL A 507 -5.71 35.56 13.21
C VAL A 507 -5.53 34.21 12.52
N GLN A 508 -5.28 33.14 13.27
CA GLN A 508 -5.16 31.81 12.69
C GLN A 508 -6.48 31.31 12.08
N GLU A 509 -7.61 31.49 12.77
CA GLU A 509 -8.93 31.11 12.24
C GLU A 509 -9.27 31.93 10.99
N ALA A 510 -9.01 33.23 11.03
CA ALA A 510 -9.19 34.16 9.92
C ALA A 510 -8.47 33.73 8.64
N LEU A 511 -7.19 33.38 8.75
CA LEU A 511 -6.39 32.92 7.61
C LEU A 511 -6.87 31.57 7.08
N ARG A 512 -7.31 30.68 7.97
CA ARG A 512 -7.90 29.39 7.58
C ARG A 512 -9.20 29.60 6.83
N SER A 513 -10.09 30.48 7.32
CA SER A 513 -11.35 30.81 6.64
C SER A 513 -11.11 31.42 5.27
N ALA A 514 -10.14 32.33 5.13
CA ALA A 514 -9.74 32.87 3.83
C ALA A 514 -9.31 31.76 2.86
N LEU A 515 -8.41 30.88 3.30
CA LEU A 515 -7.90 29.78 2.48
C LEU A 515 -9.01 28.78 2.09
N VAL A 516 -9.91 28.45 3.02
CA VAL A 516 -11.06 27.58 2.74
C VAL A 516 -11.98 28.21 1.70
N LEU A 517 -12.32 29.49 1.83
CA LEU A 517 -13.19 30.18 0.87
C LEU A 517 -12.57 30.26 -0.52
N ILE A 518 -11.26 30.55 -0.59
CA ILE A 518 -10.53 30.54 -1.87
C ILE A 518 -10.59 29.15 -2.50
N ASN A 519 -10.29 28.09 -1.75
CA ASN A 519 -10.30 26.72 -2.29
C ASN A 519 -11.70 26.29 -2.76
N LEU A 520 -12.75 26.60 -2.00
CA LEU A 520 -14.12 26.30 -2.40
C LEU A 520 -14.52 27.10 -3.65
N TYR A 521 -14.12 28.37 -3.75
CA TYR A 521 -14.37 29.20 -4.92
C TYR A 521 -13.65 28.67 -6.17
N LEU A 522 -12.37 28.34 -6.06
CA LEU A 522 -11.58 27.76 -7.15
C LEU A 522 -12.16 26.40 -7.60
N TYR A 523 -12.59 25.57 -6.65
CA TYR A 523 -13.27 24.31 -6.92
C TYR A 523 -14.59 24.51 -7.67
N GLU A 524 -15.46 25.42 -7.20
CA GLU A 524 -16.77 25.72 -7.82
C GLU A 524 -16.59 26.24 -9.27
N MET A 525 -15.53 27.02 -9.50
CA MET A 525 -15.17 27.55 -10.83
C MET A 525 -14.45 26.54 -11.73
N GLN A 526 -14.31 25.28 -11.30
CA GLN A 526 -13.62 24.18 -11.98
C GLN A 526 -12.17 24.53 -12.38
N GLU A 527 -11.49 25.29 -11.53
CA GLU A 527 -10.08 25.62 -11.73
C GLU A 527 -9.24 24.32 -11.70
N GLY A 528 -8.30 24.22 -12.65
CA GLY A 528 -7.62 22.97 -12.95
C GLY A 528 -6.66 22.52 -11.84
N SER A 529 -6.03 23.46 -11.13
CA SER A 529 -5.09 23.15 -10.06
C SER A 529 -5.76 22.40 -8.91
N VAL A 530 -6.92 22.86 -8.43
CA VAL A 530 -7.62 22.20 -7.30
C VAL A 530 -8.12 20.82 -7.71
N LEU A 531 -8.67 20.65 -8.92
CA LEU A 531 -9.13 19.35 -9.40
C LEU A 531 -7.97 18.37 -9.63
N ALA A 532 -6.85 18.84 -10.19
CA ALA A 532 -5.65 18.03 -10.37
C ALA A 532 -5.07 17.59 -9.03
N GLU A 533 -5.07 18.47 -8.02
CA GLU A 533 -4.63 18.14 -6.67
C GLU A 533 -5.50 17.02 -6.03
N LEU A 534 -6.83 17.07 -6.22
CA LEU A 534 -7.74 16.03 -5.73
C LEU A 534 -7.53 14.68 -6.45
N GLU A 535 -7.31 14.71 -7.76
CA GLU A 535 -7.04 13.51 -8.56
C GLU A 535 -5.70 12.88 -8.16
N GLU A 536 -4.65 13.70 -8.00
CA GLU A 536 -3.34 13.23 -7.57
C GLU A 536 -3.39 12.65 -6.14
N GLU A 537 -4.14 13.24 -5.20
CA GLU A 537 -4.36 12.67 -3.86
C GLU A 537 -4.96 11.25 -3.97
N SER A 538 -6.00 11.09 -4.79
CA SER A 538 -6.66 9.79 -5.01
C SER A 538 -5.70 8.76 -5.60
N ASN A 539 -4.89 9.17 -6.58
CA ASN A 539 -3.87 8.34 -7.21
C ASN A 539 -2.77 7.93 -6.20
N LEU A 540 -2.31 8.85 -5.35
CA LEU A 540 -1.35 8.55 -4.29
C LEU A 540 -1.93 7.60 -3.25
N ARG A 541 -3.18 7.80 -2.81
CA ARG A 541 -3.87 6.90 -1.87
C ARG A 541 -3.97 5.49 -2.44
N LYS A 542 -4.38 5.36 -3.70
CA LYS A 542 -4.43 4.07 -4.40
C LYS A 542 -3.06 3.42 -4.47
N LYS A 543 -2.02 4.18 -4.83
CA LYS A 543 -0.63 3.69 -4.88
C LYS A 543 -0.11 3.22 -3.53
N ILE A 544 -0.44 3.93 -2.44
CA ILE A 544 -0.11 3.51 -1.06
C ILE A 544 -0.82 2.18 -0.75
N GLN A 545 -2.12 2.08 -1.06
CA GLN A 545 -2.88 0.86 -0.82
C GLN A 545 -2.32 -0.34 -1.58
N ASP A 546 -1.93 -0.16 -2.84
CA ASP A 546 -1.30 -1.21 -3.66
C ASP A 546 0.03 -1.65 -3.06
N LEU A 547 0.89 -0.71 -2.67
CA LEU A 547 2.19 -0.98 -2.03
C LEU A 547 2.05 -1.64 -0.65
N LEU A 548 1.07 -1.22 0.16
CA LEU A 548 0.76 -1.86 1.44
C LEU A 548 0.25 -3.29 1.23
N THR A 549 -0.61 -3.51 0.23
CA THR A 549 -1.10 -4.85 -0.13
C THR A 549 0.04 -5.78 -0.53
N MET A 550 0.98 -5.30 -1.34
CA MET A 550 2.20 -6.05 -1.69
C MET A 550 3.05 -6.32 -0.45
N SER A 551 3.24 -5.32 0.41
CA SER A 551 4.04 -5.44 1.64
C SER A 551 3.44 -6.45 2.61
N TYR A 552 2.12 -6.42 2.84
CA TYR A 552 1.43 -7.30 3.78
C TYR A 552 1.49 -8.77 3.37
N ARG A 553 1.47 -9.05 2.07
CA ARG A 553 1.60 -10.40 1.53
C ARG A 553 2.90 -11.06 1.99
N ILE A 554 4.01 -10.31 1.93
CA ILE A 554 5.36 -10.83 2.14
C ILE A 554 5.91 -10.56 3.55
N SER A 555 5.40 -9.56 4.25
CA SER A 555 5.89 -9.14 5.58
C SER A 555 5.41 -10.04 6.70
N THR A 556 6.17 -10.09 7.79
CA THR A 556 5.77 -10.71 9.06
C THR A 556 4.62 -9.93 9.72
N PRO A 557 3.81 -10.55 10.61
CA PRO A 557 2.75 -9.85 11.34
C PRO A 557 3.26 -8.61 12.09
N GLU A 558 4.43 -8.69 12.72
CA GLU A 558 5.03 -7.58 13.44
C GLU A 558 5.39 -6.42 12.50
N GLN A 559 5.94 -6.73 11.32
CA GLN A 559 6.22 -5.73 10.28
C GLN A 559 4.93 -5.11 9.75
N ILE A 560 3.86 -5.89 9.57
CA ILE A 560 2.54 -5.36 9.16
C ILE A 560 2.03 -4.36 10.20
N THR A 561 2.11 -4.68 11.50
CA THR A 561 1.73 -3.76 12.57
C THR A 561 2.56 -2.48 12.52
N ARG A 562 3.88 -2.59 12.33
CA ARG A 562 4.78 -1.42 12.20
C ARG A 562 4.43 -0.58 10.98
N LEU A 563 4.15 -1.20 9.82
CA LEU A 563 3.77 -0.48 8.60
C LEU A 563 2.44 0.26 8.77
N LYS A 564 1.44 -0.36 9.41
CA LYS A 564 0.16 0.31 9.74
C LYS A 564 0.34 1.51 10.67
N GLN A 565 1.23 1.40 11.66
CA GLN A 565 1.56 2.50 12.57
C GLN A 565 2.36 3.61 11.88
N LYS A 566 3.27 3.25 10.97
CA LYS A 566 4.14 4.19 10.26
C LYS A 566 3.40 4.93 9.14
N TYR A 567 2.46 4.27 8.47
CA TYR A 567 1.68 4.80 7.35
C TYR A 567 0.17 4.68 7.64
N PRO A 568 -0.36 5.43 8.62
CA PRO A 568 -1.79 5.44 8.86
C PRO A 568 -2.48 6.03 7.63
N LEU A 569 -3.37 5.25 7.03
CA LEU A 569 -4.39 5.76 6.14
C LEU A 569 -5.60 6.06 7.01
N ASP A 570 -6.08 7.30 7.00
CA ASP A 570 -7.30 7.69 7.72
C ASP A 570 -8.49 6.99 7.06
N ASP A 571 -8.77 5.76 7.44
CA ASP A 571 -10.00 5.04 7.09
C ASP A 571 -11.22 5.63 7.84
N GLY A 572 -10.96 6.51 8.83
CA GLY A 572 -11.96 7.06 9.76
C GLY A 572 -12.84 8.20 9.24
N ALA A 573 -12.57 8.76 8.06
CA ALA A 573 -13.47 9.76 7.47
C ALA A 573 -14.76 9.15 6.89
N GLU A 574 -14.85 7.83 6.76
CA GLU A 574 -16.05 7.13 6.29
C GLU A 574 -16.96 6.62 7.43
N GLN A 575 -16.52 6.70 8.70
CA GLN A 575 -17.28 6.12 9.83
C GLN A 575 -17.90 7.15 10.79
N ASN A 576 -17.58 8.44 10.68
CA ASN A 576 -18.11 9.50 11.55
C ASN A 576 -18.88 10.60 10.80
N GLY A 577 -19.43 10.29 9.63
CA GLY A 577 -20.34 11.16 8.88
C GLY A 577 -21.79 10.84 9.19
#